data_AF-A0A2V5SYB4-F1
#
_entry.id   AF-A0A2V5SYB4-F1
#
_cell.length_a   1.000
_cell.length_b   1.000
_cell.length_c   1.000
_cell.angle_alpha   90.00
_cell.angle_beta   90.00
_cell.angle_gamma   90.00
#
_symmetry.space_group_name_H-M   'P 1'
#
loop_
_entity.id
_entity.type
_entity.pdbx_description
1 polymer ?
#
loop_
_entity_poly.entity_id
_entity_poly.type
_entity_poly.pdbx_seq_one_letter_code
_entity_poly.pdbx_strand_id
1 'polypeptide(L)'
;MKSIGLLLLGTLGGVALTLEGQVAAPPSVDLYSGEKQPEVTATPSAEPNGPNVPELSQLDEAFKRTTSLGKEGDERRVHIEWRQLKNRVVNDPEVRAAKATAQAARTDLEKRNLLRDYYNVYYQRMSALASSPEMKLALHALETSHVADTSQPHVRHETDSSLATPTPKPGHKQKKHKK
;
A
#
# COMPACT_ATOMS: atom_id res chain seq x y z
N MET A 1 19.01 11.92 -22.19
CA MET A 1 17.71 11.53 -21.61
C MET A 1 17.92 11.37 -20.11
N LYS A 2 17.03 11.97 -19.30
CA LYS A 2 17.17 12.22 -17.86
C LYS A 2 17.47 10.95 -17.05
N SER A 3 18.57 10.95 -16.31
CA SER A 3 18.86 10.02 -15.21
C SER A 3 18.26 10.58 -13.91
N ILE A 4 17.25 9.90 -13.36
CA ILE A 4 16.75 10.18 -12.00
C ILE A 4 17.61 9.37 -11.04
N GLY A 5 18.43 10.10 -10.31
CA GLY A 5 19.34 9.58 -9.31
C GLY A 5 18.60 9.00 -8.11
N LEU A 6 19.02 7.79 -7.76
CA LEU A 6 18.85 7.12 -6.49
C LEU A 6 19.56 7.91 -5.39
N LEU A 7 18.90 8.17 -4.26
CA LEU A 7 19.53 8.35 -2.93
C LEU A 7 18.42 8.48 -1.86
N LEU A 8 18.38 7.55 -0.91
CA LEU A 8 18.67 7.85 0.50
C LEU A 8 18.60 6.59 1.36
N LEU A 9 19.80 6.17 1.74
CA LEU A 9 20.15 5.30 2.86
C LEU A 9 20.06 6.14 4.15
N GLY A 10 19.50 5.61 5.25
CA GLY A 10 19.32 6.38 6.48
C GLY A 10 19.14 5.53 7.75
N THR A 11 20.28 5.07 8.28
CA THR A 11 20.66 4.95 9.72
C THR A 11 19.78 4.22 10.74
N LEU A 12 20.38 3.15 11.26
CA LEU A 12 20.25 2.60 12.62
C LEU A 12 20.75 3.62 13.67
N GLY A 13 20.04 3.78 14.81
CA GLY A 13 20.63 4.35 16.02
C GLY A 13 19.69 5.15 16.94
N GLY A 14 19.59 4.71 18.20
CA GLY A 14 19.25 5.59 19.33
C GLY A 14 17.86 5.39 19.95
N VAL A 15 17.80 4.63 21.05
CA VAL A 15 16.71 4.71 22.02
C VAL A 15 16.83 6.06 22.73
N ALA A 16 15.88 6.96 22.51
CA ALA A 16 15.64 8.10 23.38
C ALA A 16 14.18 8.03 23.86
N LEU A 17 14.02 7.65 25.13
CA LEU A 17 12.77 7.84 25.86
C LEU A 17 12.58 9.35 26.05
N THR A 18 11.83 10.01 25.16
CA THR A 18 11.31 11.35 25.43
C THR A 18 10.05 11.19 26.28
N LEU A 19 10.17 11.49 27.57
CA LEU A 19 9.03 11.79 28.42
C LEU A 19 8.52 13.18 28.02
N GLU A 20 7.68 13.23 26.98
CA GLU A 20 6.89 14.43 26.69
C GLU A 20 5.67 14.41 27.61
N GLY A 21 5.79 15.10 28.74
CA GLY A 21 4.64 15.46 29.55
C GLY A 21 3.70 16.29 28.70
N GLN A 22 2.56 15.73 28.30
CA GLN A 22 1.51 16.50 27.68
C GLN A 22 0.96 17.47 28.73
N VAL A 23 1.26 18.76 28.56
CA VAL A 23 0.52 19.82 29.24
C VAL A 23 -0.89 19.76 28.66
N ALA A 24 -1.83 19.31 29.50
CA ALA A 24 -3.24 19.29 29.17
C ALA A 24 -3.65 20.69 28.69
N ALA A 25 -4.17 20.77 27.46
CA ALA A 25 -4.83 21.97 26.98
C ALA A 25 -5.98 22.31 27.94
N PRO A 26 -6.18 23.59 28.32
CA PRO A 26 -7.29 23.97 29.17
C PRO A 26 -8.61 23.55 28.50
N PRO A 27 -9.59 23.03 29.27
CA PRO A 27 -10.87 22.62 28.73
C PRO A 27 -11.60 23.84 28.15
N SER A 28 -12.08 23.66 26.91
CA SER A 28 -13.16 24.42 26.27
C SER A 28 -13.07 25.95 26.40
N VAL A 29 -12.46 26.59 25.41
CA VAL A 29 -12.85 27.96 25.05
C VAL A 29 -14.27 27.89 24.52
N ASP A 30 -15.23 28.37 25.30
CA ASP A 30 -16.61 28.56 24.87
C ASP A 30 -16.64 29.71 23.85
N LEU A 31 -16.64 29.35 22.56
CA LEU A 31 -16.69 30.30 21.45
C LEU A 31 -18.08 30.94 21.29
N TYR A 32 -19.06 30.57 22.11
CA TYR A 32 -20.45 31.00 21.98
C TYR A 32 -21.00 31.79 23.17
N SER A 33 -20.19 32.13 24.19
CA SER A 33 -20.68 32.89 25.35
C SER A 33 -21.12 34.35 25.06
N GLY A 34 -21.16 34.77 23.79
CA GLY A 34 -21.41 36.16 23.40
C GLY A 34 -22.37 36.40 22.24
N GLU A 35 -23.01 35.38 21.65
CA GLU A 35 -24.03 35.62 20.63
C GLU A 35 -25.39 35.88 21.28
N LYS A 36 -25.73 37.17 21.42
CA LYS A 36 -27.14 37.56 21.49
C LYS A 36 -27.79 37.11 20.20
N GLN A 37 -28.67 36.12 20.30
CA GLN A 37 -29.61 35.72 19.26
C GLN A 37 -30.26 37.00 18.68
N PRO A 38 -30.04 37.34 17.40
CA PRO A 38 -30.83 38.42 16.80
C PRO A 38 -32.27 37.92 16.76
N GLU A 39 -33.15 38.65 17.44
CA GLU A 39 -34.59 38.49 17.32
C GLU A 39 -34.94 38.70 15.83
N VAL A 40 -35.21 37.60 15.13
CA VAL A 40 -35.60 37.63 13.73
C VAL A 40 -37.05 38.11 13.69
N THR A 41 -37.23 39.43 13.65
CA THR A 41 -38.49 40.03 13.25
C THR A 41 -38.78 39.56 11.83
N ALA A 42 -39.85 38.79 11.66
CA ALA A 42 -40.27 38.26 10.36
C ALA A 42 -40.66 39.40 9.41
N THR A 43 -39.75 39.76 8.50
CA THR A 43 -40.03 40.61 7.34
C THR A 43 -40.71 39.75 6.27
N PRO A 44 -41.82 40.20 5.63
CA PRO A 44 -42.56 39.36 4.70
C PRO A 44 -41.73 38.99 3.47
N SER A 45 -41.84 37.70 3.11
CA SER A 45 -41.24 37.01 1.96
C SER A 45 -41.23 37.87 0.69
N ALA A 46 -40.04 38.29 0.25
CA ALA A 46 -39.82 38.75 -1.11
C ALA A 46 -39.69 37.53 -2.05
N GLU A 47 -40.38 37.57 -3.20
CA GLU A 47 -40.35 36.54 -4.24
C GLU A 47 -38.92 36.14 -4.65
N PRO A 48 -38.61 34.84 -4.81
CA PRO A 48 -37.27 34.38 -5.14
C PRO A 48 -37.06 34.43 -6.65
N ASN A 49 -36.82 35.62 -7.21
CA ASN A 49 -36.23 35.74 -8.54
C ASN A 49 -34.69 35.64 -8.43
N GLY A 50 -34.21 34.44 -8.14
CA GLY A 50 -32.78 34.09 -8.13
C GLY A 50 -32.56 32.69 -8.70
N PRO A 51 -31.39 32.38 -9.27
CA PRO A 51 -31.10 31.05 -9.81
C PRO A 51 -31.34 29.99 -8.72
N ASN A 52 -32.06 28.93 -9.09
CA ASN A 52 -32.45 27.84 -8.19
C ASN A 52 -31.21 27.22 -7.53
N VAL A 53 -30.95 27.60 -6.28
CA VAL A 53 -29.82 27.09 -5.50
C VAL A 53 -30.24 25.72 -4.95
N PRO A 54 -29.47 24.65 -5.17
CA PRO A 54 -29.83 23.31 -4.69
C PRO A 54 -30.01 23.30 -3.17
N GLU A 55 -31.04 22.61 -2.70
CA GLU A 55 -31.25 22.39 -1.27
C GLU A 55 -30.10 21.55 -0.68
N LEU A 56 -29.77 21.77 0.59
CA LEU A 56 -28.67 21.08 1.28
C LEU A 56 -28.78 19.54 1.18
N SER A 57 -30.00 19.00 1.20
CA SER A 57 -30.25 17.57 1.03
C SER A 57 -29.86 17.06 -0.37
N GLN A 58 -30.03 17.87 -1.41
CA GLN A 58 -29.63 17.51 -2.77
C GLN A 58 -28.11 17.47 -2.91
N LEU A 59 -27.42 18.37 -2.21
CA LEU A 59 -25.96 18.39 -2.14
C LEU A 59 -25.43 17.18 -1.37
N ASP A 60 -26.00 16.85 -0.22
CA ASP A 60 -25.63 15.66 0.55
C ASP A 60 -25.80 14.37 -0.27
N GLU A 61 -26.91 14.24 -1.00
CA GLU A 61 -27.12 13.12 -1.93
C GLU A 61 -26.15 13.13 -3.12
N ALA A 62 -25.71 14.30 -3.60
CA ALA A 62 -24.68 14.39 -4.63
C ALA A 62 -23.30 13.93 -4.10
N PHE A 63 -22.94 14.32 -2.88
CA PHE A 63 -21.69 13.89 -2.23
C PHE A 63 -21.68 12.40 -1.87
N LYS A 64 -22.82 11.81 -1.50
CA LYS A 64 -22.94 10.36 -1.31
C LYS A 64 -22.71 9.57 -2.60
N ARG A 65 -23.15 10.10 -3.74
CA ARG A 65 -22.94 9.48 -5.06
C ARG A 65 -21.46 9.49 -5.46
N THR A 66 -20.70 10.50 -5.04
CA THR A 66 -19.24 10.50 -5.18
C THR A 66 -18.62 9.68 -4.04
N THR A 67 -18.71 8.36 -4.13
CA THR A 67 -18.12 7.40 -3.15
C THR A 67 -16.60 7.57 -2.95
N SER A 68 -15.94 8.28 -3.87
CA SER A 68 -14.53 8.67 -3.79
C SER A 68 -14.37 9.99 -3.04
N LEU A 69 -13.52 10.00 -2.02
CA LEU A 69 -13.12 11.22 -1.29
C LEU A 69 -11.99 11.98 -2.02
N GLY A 70 -11.83 11.74 -3.32
CA GLY A 70 -10.65 12.12 -4.09
C GLY A 70 -9.51 11.11 -3.95
N LYS A 71 -8.49 11.23 -4.82
CA LYS A 71 -7.37 10.29 -4.94
C LYS A 71 -6.68 10.00 -3.59
N GLU A 72 -6.34 11.04 -2.84
CA GLU A 72 -5.64 10.90 -1.55
C GLU A 72 -6.51 10.23 -0.48
N GLY A 73 -7.82 10.54 -0.48
CA GLY A 73 -8.78 9.93 0.43
C GLY A 73 -8.93 8.43 0.19
N ASP A 74 -9.00 8.03 -1.09
CA ASP A 74 -9.13 6.62 -1.47
C ASP A 74 -7.83 5.85 -1.23
N GLU A 75 -6.66 6.42 -1.54
CA GLU A 75 -5.35 5.84 -1.19
C GLU A 75 -5.23 5.64 0.33
N ARG A 76 -5.68 6.62 1.12
CA ARG A 76 -5.66 6.51 2.59
C ARG A 76 -6.59 5.41 3.10
N ARG A 77 -7.78 5.25 2.51
CA ARG A 77 -8.72 4.16 2.85
C ARG A 77 -8.10 2.79 2.58
N VAL A 78 -7.54 2.59 1.39
CA VAL A 78 -6.84 1.36 0.99
C VAL A 78 -5.68 1.09 1.96
N HIS A 79 -4.87 2.10 2.28
CA HIS A 79 -3.73 1.93 3.17
C HIS A 79 -4.14 1.58 4.62
N ILE A 80 -5.26 2.11 5.12
CA ILE A 80 -5.80 1.74 6.44
C ILE A 80 -6.27 0.28 6.43
N GLU A 81 -7.04 -0.13 5.43
CA GLU A 81 -7.50 -1.52 5.29
C GLU A 81 -6.29 -2.46 5.21
N TRP A 82 -5.29 -2.13 4.40
CA TRP A 82 -4.03 -2.88 4.31
C TRP A 82 -3.36 -3.07 5.68
N ARG A 83 -3.20 -1.99 6.46
CA ARG A 83 -2.59 -2.05 7.81
C ARG A 83 -3.40 -2.95 8.75
N GLN A 84 -4.73 -2.85 8.71
CA GLN A 84 -5.60 -3.67 9.54
C GLN A 84 -5.50 -5.15 9.18
N LEU A 85 -5.50 -5.47 7.88
CA LEU A 85 -5.34 -6.84 7.38
C LEU A 85 -3.99 -7.43 7.82
N LYS A 86 -2.90 -6.68 7.62
CA LYS A 86 -1.56 -7.10 8.06
C LYS A 86 -1.51 -7.43 9.55
N ASN A 87 -2.06 -6.56 10.40
CA ASN A 87 -2.04 -6.75 11.85
C ASN A 87 -2.82 -8.01 12.29
N ARG A 88 -3.89 -8.37 11.56
CA ARG A 88 -4.64 -9.60 11.81
C ARG A 88 -3.86 -10.83 11.35
N VAL A 89 -3.40 -10.82 10.10
CA VAL A 89 -2.79 -11.98 9.44
C VAL A 89 -1.40 -12.32 10.00
N VAL A 90 -0.63 -11.33 10.47
CA VAL A 90 0.67 -11.57 11.14
C VAL A 90 0.56 -12.51 12.34
N ASN A 91 -0.60 -12.51 13.01
CA ASN A 91 -0.83 -13.32 14.20
C ASN A 91 -1.46 -14.68 13.88
N ASP A 92 -1.80 -14.95 12.62
CA ASP A 92 -2.37 -16.23 12.20
C ASP A 92 -1.35 -17.38 12.40
N PRO A 93 -1.74 -18.49 13.04
CA PRO A 93 -0.84 -19.59 13.36
C PRO A 93 -0.24 -20.24 12.11
N GLU A 94 -0.99 -20.36 11.02
CA GLU A 94 -0.51 -20.99 9.79
C GLU A 94 0.52 -20.11 9.09
N VAL A 95 0.26 -18.81 9.03
CA VAL A 95 1.19 -17.81 8.47
C VAL A 95 2.50 -17.82 9.26
N ARG A 96 2.41 -17.85 10.59
CA ARG A 96 3.59 -17.91 11.46
C ARG A 96 4.37 -19.21 11.28
N ALA A 97 3.68 -20.34 11.20
CA ALA A 97 4.30 -21.64 10.96
C ALA A 97 5.02 -21.67 9.61
N ALA A 98 4.36 -21.27 8.53
CA ALA A 98 4.95 -21.21 7.19
C ALA A 98 6.19 -20.30 7.15
N LYS A 99 6.11 -19.13 7.81
CA LYS A 99 7.25 -18.22 7.94
C LYS A 99 8.42 -18.85 8.69
N ALA A 100 8.15 -19.52 9.81
CA ALA A 100 9.18 -20.17 10.61
C ALA A 100 9.85 -21.31 9.84
N THR A 101 9.07 -22.12 9.12
CA THR A 101 9.59 -23.19 8.25
C THR A 101 10.49 -22.63 7.15
N ALA A 102 10.06 -21.55 6.48
CA ALA A 102 10.89 -20.88 5.47
C ALA A 102 12.20 -20.32 6.06
N GLN A 103 12.19 -19.84 7.30
CA GLN A 103 13.39 -19.36 7.99
C GLN A 103 14.33 -20.48 8.44
N ALA A 104 13.79 -21.66 8.74
CA ALA A 104 14.57 -22.83 9.16
C ALA A 104 15.18 -23.63 8.00
N ALA A 105 14.88 -23.25 6.76
CA ALA A 105 15.39 -23.90 5.55
C ALA A 105 16.94 -23.96 5.54
N ARG A 106 17.48 -25.11 5.15
CA ARG A 106 18.94 -25.34 5.17
C ARG A 106 19.63 -24.91 3.88
N THR A 107 18.86 -24.83 2.80
CA THR A 107 19.36 -24.48 1.46
C THR A 107 18.59 -23.30 0.88
N ASP A 108 19.23 -22.56 -0.03
CA ASP A 108 18.60 -21.43 -0.71
C ASP A 108 17.40 -21.87 -1.58
N LEU A 109 17.53 -22.99 -2.29
CA LEU A 109 16.46 -23.56 -3.10
C LEU A 109 15.23 -23.87 -2.24
N GLU A 110 15.43 -24.59 -1.14
CA GLU A 110 14.38 -24.94 -0.18
C GLU A 110 13.74 -23.68 0.40
N LYS A 111 14.55 -22.70 0.81
CA LYS A 111 14.09 -21.42 1.34
C LYS A 111 13.20 -20.68 0.34
N ARG A 112 13.58 -20.62 -0.93
CA ARG A 112 12.77 -19.96 -1.98
C ARG A 112 11.44 -20.66 -2.19
N ASN A 113 11.41 -22.00 -2.20
CA ASN A 113 10.16 -22.75 -2.35
C ASN A 113 9.23 -22.51 -1.14
N LEU A 114 9.77 -22.63 0.07
CA LEU A 114 9.02 -22.36 1.29
C LEU A 114 8.59 -20.90 1.43
N LEU A 115 9.35 -19.94 0.88
CA LEU A 115 8.94 -18.54 0.81
C LEU A 115 7.76 -18.35 -0.15
N ARG A 116 7.70 -19.05 -1.30
CA ARG A 116 6.50 -19.03 -2.16
C ARG A 116 5.29 -19.55 -1.39
N ASP A 117 5.42 -20.68 -0.71
CA ASP A 117 4.33 -21.25 0.10
C ASP A 117 3.89 -20.27 1.20
N TYR A 118 4.84 -19.65 1.90
CA TYR A 118 4.55 -18.60 2.88
C TYR A 118 3.77 -17.43 2.27
N TYR A 119 4.20 -16.90 1.11
CA TYR A 119 3.49 -15.79 0.47
C TYR A 119 2.08 -16.21 0.02
N ASN A 120 1.92 -17.39 -0.57
CA ASN A 120 0.61 -17.90 -0.97
C ASN A 120 -0.34 -17.95 0.23
N VAL A 121 0.07 -18.55 1.36
CA VAL A 121 -0.75 -18.61 2.58
C VAL A 121 -1.02 -17.20 3.13
N TYR A 122 0.00 -16.34 3.18
CA TYR A 122 -0.11 -14.97 3.70
C TYR A 122 -1.14 -14.13 2.92
N TYR A 123 -1.07 -14.16 1.58
CA TYR A 123 -1.96 -13.41 0.71
C TYR A 123 -3.35 -14.05 0.58
N GLN A 124 -3.46 -15.38 0.64
CA GLN A 124 -4.74 -16.07 0.72
C GLN A 124 -5.49 -15.68 2.01
N ARG A 125 -4.81 -15.63 3.16
CA ARG A 125 -5.43 -15.21 4.43
C ARG A 125 -5.82 -13.73 4.42
N MET A 126 -5.00 -12.85 3.86
CA MET A 126 -5.36 -11.44 3.71
C MET A 126 -6.55 -11.24 2.75
N SER A 127 -6.59 -11.93 1.61
CA SER A 127 -7.66 -11.79 0.63
C SER A 127 -8.99 -12.37 1.11
N ALA A 128 -8.97 -13.42 1.93
CA ALA A 128 -10.15 -13.95 2.60
C ALA A 128 -10.78 -12.95 3.59
N LEU A 129 -9.96 -12.11 4.24
CA LEU A 129 -10.40 -11.09 5.19
C LEU A 129 -10.71 -9.73 4.54
N ALA A 130 -10.22 -9.49 3.33
CA ALA A 130 -10.43 -8.25 2.59
C ALA A 130 -11.91 -8.08 2.22
N SER A 131 -12.45 -6.90 2.50
CA SER A 131 -13.87 -6.61 2.25
C SER A 131 -14.07 -5.99 0.86
N SER A 132 -13.12 -5.17 0.41
CA SER A 132 -13.23 -4.49 -0.88
C SER A 132 -12.65 -5.34 -2.04
N PRO A 133 -13.28 -5.31 -3.23
CA PRO A 133 -12.74 -6.00 -4.41
C PRO A 133 -11.42 -5.36 -4.89
N GLU A 134 -11.27 -4.05 -4.73
CA GLU A 134 -10.04 -3.31 -5.04
C GLU A 134 -8.87 -3.81 -4.20
N MET A 135 -9.07 -4.01 -2.88
CA MET A 135 -8.05 -4.57 -2.00
C MET A 135 -7.66 -5.99 -2.41
N LYS A 136 -8.62 -6.83 -2.81
CA LYS A 136 -8.32 -8.19 -3.30
C LYS A 136 -7.45 -8.17 -4.56
N LEU A 137 -7.73 -7.27 -5.49
CA LEU A 137 -6.89 -7.08 -6.69
C LEU A 137 -5.49 -6.56 -6.33
N ALA A 138 -5.39 -5.58 -5.43
CA ALA A 138 -4.11 -5.07 -4.96
C ALA A 138 -3.28 -6.15 -4.24
N LEU A 139 -3.93 -6.97 -3.42
CA LEU A 139 -3.31 -8.12 -2.75
C LEU A 139 -2.76 -9.14 -3.75
N HIS A 140 -3.53 -9.49 -4.78
CA HIS A 140 -3.07 -10.42 -5.83
C HIS A 140 -1.87 -9.87 -6.61
N ALA A 141 -1.84 -8.56 -6.91
CA ALA A 141 -0.70 -7.93 -7.55
C ALA A 141 0.56 -7.99 -6.67
N LEU A 142 0.41 -7.75 -5.36
CA LEU A 142 1.52 -7.84 -4.40
C LEU A 142 2.01 -9.28 -4.18
N GLU A 143 1.10 -10.25 -4.15
CA GLU A 143 1.43 -11.68 -4.13
C GLU A 143 2.30 -12.04 -5.33
N THR A 144 1.83 -11.68 -6.53
CA THR A 144 2.55 -11.94 -7.79
C THR A 144 3.95 -11.33 -7.77
N SER A 145 4.07 -10.09 -7.29
CA SER A 145 5.38 -9.40 -7.16
C SER A 145 6.31 -10.14 -6.20
N HIS A 146 5.85 -10.50 -5.00
CA HIS A 146 6.70 -11.20 -4.04
C HIS A 146 7.09 -12.60 -4.50
N VAL A 147 6.17 -13.33 -5.13
CA VAL A 147 6.48 -14.65 -5.71
C VAL A 147 7.51 -14.50 -6.83
N ALA A 148 7.40 -13.48 -7.68
CA ALA A 148 8.39 -13.19 -8.71
C ALA A 148 9.76 -12.88 -8.11
N ASP A 149 9.83 -12.09 -7.04
CA ASP A 149 11.08 -11.74 -6.34
C ASP A 149 11.80 -12.96 -5.71
N THR A 150 11.07 -14.04 -5.44
CA THR A 150 11.69 -15.31 -5.00
C THR A 150 12.33 -16.12 -6.14
N SER A 151 12.28 -15.65 -7.39
CA SER A 151 12.83 -16.35 -8.54
C SER A 151 14.27 -15.91 -8.81
N GLN A 152 15.11 -16.81 -9.34
CA GLN A 152 16.52 -16.52 -9.58
C GLN A 152 16.69 -16.04 -11.03
N PRO A 153 17.00 -14.75 -11.28
CA PRO A 153 16.93 -14.17 -12.62
C PRO A 153 17.92 -14.76 -13.64
N HIS A 154 18.98 -15.42 -13.17
CA HIS A 154 20.04 -15.96 -14.03
C HIS A 154 20.05 -17.50 -14.12
N VAL A 155 19.10 -18.17 -13.48
CA VAL A 155 18.94 -19.62 -13.57
C VAL A 155 17.75 -19.88 -14.49
N ARG A 156 17.99 -20.63 -15.58
CA ARG A 156 16.90 -21.05 -16.47
C ARG A 156 15.87 -21.80 -15.62
N HIS A 157 14.67 -21.26 -15.53
CA HIS A 157 13.56 -22.01 -14.97
C HIS A 157 13.08 -23.00 -16.04
N GLU A 158 12.68 -24.21 -15.66
CA GLU A 158 12.23 -25.25 -16.63
C GLU A 158 11.06 -24.76 -17.51
N THR A 159 10.30 -23.78 -16.99
CA THR A 159 9.22 -23.07 -17.69
C THR A 159 9.69 -22.05 -18.74
N ASP A 160 10.98 -21.67 -18.75
CA ASP A 160 11.58 -20.71 -19.72
C ASP A 160 12.06 -21.37 -21.02
N SER A 161 11.68 -22.63 -21.27
CA SER A 161 12.11 -23.43 -22.44
C SER A 161 11.77 -22.83 -23.81
N SER A 162 11.16 -21.65 -23.89
CA SER A 162 10.87 -20.96 -25.15
C SER A 162 11.95 -19.96 -25.61
N LEU A 163 13.00 -19.68 -24.83
CA LEU A 163 14.06 -18.75 -25.28
C LEU A 163 15.23 -19.45 -25.97
N ALA A 164 15.55 -18.96 -27.17
CA ALA A 164 16.54 -19.50 -28.09
C ALA A 164 17.94 -19.65 -27.47
N THR A 165 18.56 -20.82 -27.72
CA THR A 165 19.94 -21.13 -27.39
C THR A 165 20.91 -20.06 -27.92
N PRO A 166 21.80 -19.49 -27.08
CA PRO A 166 22.77 -18.52 -27.56
C PRO A 166 23.81 -19.23 -28.44
N THR A 167 23.85 -18.86 -29.72
CA THR A 167 24.87 -19.31 -30.68
C THR A 167 26.26 -18.82 -30.25
N PRO A 168 27.28 -19.70 -30.12
CA PRO A 168 28.62 -19.28 -29.73
C PRO A 168 29.26 -18.40 -30.81
N LYS A 169 29.79 -17.23 -30.41
CA LYS A 169 30.59 -16.37 -31.29
C LYS A 169 31.95 -17.01 -31.58
N PRO A 170 32.45 -17.00 -32.83
CA PRO A 170 33.76 -17.55 -33.16
C PRO A 170 34.89 -16.69 -32.55
N GLY A 171 35.81 -17.34 -31.84
CA GLY A 171 36.93 -16.71 -31.13
C GLY A 171 37.93 -16.02 -32.06
N HIS A 172 38.39 -14.83 -31.66
CA HIS A 172 39.43 -14.09 -32.35
C HIS A 172 40.76 -14.85 -32.36
N LYS A 173 41.26 -15.19 -33.56
CA LYS A 173 42.61 -15.75 -33.75
C LYS A 173 43.67 -14.71 -33.37
N GLN A 174 44.47 -15.03 -32.36
CA GLN A 174 45.69 -14.31 -31.98
C GLN A 174 46.66 -14.26 -33.18
N LYS A 175 47.01 -13.06 -33.65
CA LYS A 175 48.04 -12.88 -34.68
C LYS A 175 49.42 -13.11 -34.05
N LYS A 176 50.15 -14.12 -34.53
CA LYS A 176 51.56 -14.35 -34.18
C LYS A 176 52.42 -13.20 -34.72
N HIS A 177 53.14 -12.52 -33.84
CA HIS A 177 54.23 -11.62 -34.22
C HIS A 177 55.38 -12.44 -34.82
N LYS A 178 55.79 -12.08 -36.03
CA LYS A 178 56.97 -12.65 -36.71
C LYS A 178 58.16 -11.73 -36.41
N LYS A 179 59.28 -12.35 -36.01
CA LYS A 179 60.59 -11.74 -35.76
C LYS A 179 61.10 -10.93 -36.95
#